data_AF-L9KJG9-F1
#
_entry.id   AF-L9KJG9-F1
#
_cell.length_a   1.000
_cell.length_b   1.000
_cell.length_c   1.000
_cell.angle_alpha   90.00
_cell.angle_beta   90.00
_cell.angle_gamma   90.00
#
_symmetry.space_group_name_H-M   'P 1'
#
loop_
_entity.id
_entity.type
_entity.pdbx_description
1 polymer ?
#
loop_
_entity_poly.entity_id
_entity_poly.type
_entity_poly.pdbx_seq_one_letter_code
_entity_poly.pdbx_strand_id
1 'polypeptide(L)'
;MERIVICLMVIFLGTVAHKSNSQRQDRRLIRLRQLLETVDELNNYVNDLDPEFLPAPQDVKKHCELSAFSCFQKAQLKPANTGDNGKKIDDLIKRLKRKLPPTNAGKRQKRELEAAPVDSAAVTTPQNEYIELHRKGYGYHLDYHEKKRKKESREVHERSKKAKKMTGLKAELCHKQRHAEKIQMKKTVKMREKRHTKQKNDEKTPQGAAPAYLLDREGQSRAKVLSNMIKQKWKKKARKWRVPLSNVQAQGETEVLEVIRTGKRKKKAWKRTVTKVCFVGVGFTRKPPKYERFIRPKGLRFKKPM
;
A
#
# COMPACT_ATOMS: atom_id res chain seq x y z
N MET A 1 -11.48 -6.51 -32.27
CA MET A 1 -11.93 -5.11 -32.26
C MET A 1 -12.71 -4.73 -31.00
N GLU A 2 -13.68 -5.54 -30.54
CA GLU A 2 -14.48 -5.26 -29.33
C GLU A 2 -13.65 -5.01 -28.04
N ARG A 3 -12.54 -5.74 -27.85
CA ARG A 3 -11.65 -5.56 -26.68
C ARG A 3 -10.93 -4.20 -26.65
N ILE A 4 -10.73 -3.58 -27.81
CA ILE A 4 -10.06 -2.27 -27.94
C ILE A 4 -11.02 -1.16 -27.52
N VAL A 5 -12.29 -1.25 -27.93
CA VAL A 5 -13.35 -0.30 -27.56
C VAL A 5 -13.64 -0.34 -26.06
N ILE A 6 -13.67 -1.54 -25.48
CA ILE A 6 -13.84 -1.73 -24.03
C ILE A 6 -12.66 -1.13 -23.25
N CYS A 7 -11.42 -1.25 -23.74
CA CYS A 7 -10.26 -0.59 -23.14
C CYS A 7 -10.35 0.94 -23.19
N LEU A 8 -10.86 1.52 -24.29
CA LEU A 8 -11.06 2.96 -24.40
C LEU A 8 -12.09 3.46 -23.37
N MET A 9 -13.22 2.77 -23.21
CA MET A 9 -14.23 3.16 -22.22
C MET A 9 -13.70 3.17 -20.78
N VAL A 10 -12.92 2.14 -20.39
CA VAL A 10 -12.35 2.06 -19.03
C VAL A 10 -11.33 3.18 -18.75
N ILE A 11 -10.53 3.58 -19.76
CA ILE A 11 -9.56 4.67 -19.62
C ILE A 11 -10.26 6.03 -19.46
N PHE A 12 -11.36 6.26 -20.17
CA PHE A 12 -12.07 7.55 -20.11
C PHE A 12 -12.97 7.71 -18.88
N LEU A 13 -13.60 6.64 -18.37
CA LEU A 13 -14.39 6.70 -17.14
C LEU A 13 -13.54 7.01 -15.89
N GLY A 14 -12.26 6.63 -15.88
CA GLY A 14 -11.34 6.85 -14.76
C GLY A 14 -10.99 8.32 -14.46
N THR A 15 -11.35 9.26 -15.33
CA THR A 15 -10.99 10.69 -15.21
C THR A 15 -12.13 11.61 -14.77
N VAL A 16 -13.34 11.07 -14.55
CA VAL A 16 -14.56 11.89 -14.32
C VAL A 16 -14.90 12.11 -12.84
N ALA A 17 -14.05 11.68 -11.89
CA ALA A 17 -14.27 11.92 -10.48
C ALA A 17 -13.46 13.11 -9.93
N HIS A 18 -13.84 14.34 -10.30
CA HIS A 18 -13.78 15.51 -9.41
C HIS A 18 -14.54 16.69 -10.05
N LYS A 19 -15.75 16.93 -9.53
CA LYS A 19 -16.61 18.05 -9.91
C LYS A 19 -16.23 19.26 -9.04
N SER A 20 -15.48 20.21 -9.60
CA SER A 20 -15.40 21.57 -9.07
C SER A 20 -16.07 22.53 -10.07
N ASN A 21 -17.05 23.26 -9.55
CA ASN A 21 -17.91 24.14 -10.30
C ASN A 21 -17.12 25.41 -10.65
N SER A 22 -16.72 25.57 -11.91
CA SER A 22 -16.33 26.88 -12.45
C SER A 22 -16.74 26.94 -13.91
N GLN A 23 -17.53 27.97 -14.21
CA GLN A 23 -18.16 28.22 -15.51
C GLN A 23 -17.11 28.78 -16.47
N ARG A 24 -16.14 27.94 -16.83
CA ARG A 24 -15.20 28.16 -17.91
C ARG A 24 -14.90 26.80 -18.49
N GLN A 25 -15.66 26.39 -19.51
CA GLN A 25 -15.38 25.10 -20.16
C GLN A 25 -13.96 25.17 -20.73
N ASP A 26 -13.04 24.42 -20.14
CA ASP A 26 -11.70 24.25 -20.69
C ASP A 26 -11.85 23.71 -22.12
N ARG A 27 -11.36 24.46 -23.12
CA ARG A 27 -11.40 24.07 -24.55
C ARG A 27 -10.90 22.64 -24.79
N ARG A 28 -10.00 22.18 -23.93
CA ARG A 28 -9.47 20.81 -23.92
C ARG A 28 -10.51 19.77 -23.47
N LEU A 29 -11.30 20.04 -22.44
CA LEU A 29 -12.37 19.14 -21.98
C LEU A 29 -13.49 19.03 -23.01
N ILE A 30 -13.86 20.14 -23.67
CA ILE A 30 -14.79 20.11 -24.80
C ILE A 30 -14.25 19.19 -25.90
N ARG A 31 -12.96 19.33 -26.22
CA ARG A 31 -12.33 18.51 -27.25
C ARG A 31 -12.28 17.02 -26.89
N LEU A 32 -12.04 16.68 -25.62
CA LEU A 32 -12.07 15.29 -25.16
C LEU A 32 -13.47 14.68 -25.25
N ARG A 33 -14.52 15.45 -24.94
CA ARG A 33 -15.92 15.00 -25.15
C ARG A 33 -16.23 14.75 -26.63
N GLN A 34 -15.85 15.68 -27.51
CA GLN A 34 -16.02 15.50 -28.96
C GLN A 34 -15.27 14.27 -29.50
N LEU A 35 -14.12 13.93 -28.92
CA LEU A 35 -13.36 12.74 -29.31
C LEU A 35 -14.08 11.45 -28.89
N LEU A 36 -14.71 11.42 -27.71
CA LEU A 36 -15.55 10.30 -27.29
C LEU A 36 -16.73 10.11 -28.24
N GLU A 37 -17.45 11.19 -28.56
CA GLU A 37 -18.56 11.16 -29.52
C GLU A 37 -18.11 10.67 -30.90
N THR A 38 -16.94 11.10 -31.38
CA THR A 38 -16.39 10.64 -32.67
C THR A 38 -16.04 9.15 -32.65
N VAL A 39 -15.54 8.63 -31.52
CA VAL A 39 -15.23 7.19 -31.36
C VAL A 39 -16.51 6.37 -31.29
N ASP A 40 -17.54 6.86 -30.61
CA ASP A 40 -18.85 6.20 -30.54
C ASP A 40 -19.54 6.17 -31.91
N GLU A 41 -19.40 7.24 -32.72
CA GLU A 41 -19.84 7.21 -34.12
C GLU A 41 -19.05 6.20 -34.96
N LEU A 42 -17.73 6.10 -34.76
CA LEU A 42 -16.87 5.15 -35.48
C LEU A 42 -17.19 3.69 -35.12
N ASN A 43 -17.67 3.44 -33.89
CA ASN A 43 -18.06 2.10 -33.43
C ASN A 43 -19.19 1.50 -34.28
N ASN A 44 -20.07 2.34 -34.84
CA ASN A 44 -21.15 1.88 -35.70
C ASN A 44 -20.67 1.41 -37.08
N TYR A 45 -19.43 1.75 -37.47
CA TYR A 45 -18.83 1.40 -38.77
C TYR A 45 -17.64 0.43 -38.62
N VAL A 46 -17.54 -0.30 -37.50
CA VAL A 46 -16.41 -1.20 -37.20
C VAL A 46 -16.21 -2.31 -38.23
N ASN A 47 -17.29 -2.73 -38.89
CA ASN A 47 -17.25 -3.76 -39.93
C ASN A 47 -16.73 -3.22 -41.28
N ASP A 48 -16.72 -1.89 -41.48
CA ASP A 48 -16.23 -1.20 -42.68
C ASP A 48 -14.78 -0.70 -42.55
N LEU A 49 -14.09 -1.07 -41.46
CA LEU A 49 -12.70 -0.69 -41.17
C LEU A 49 -11.77 -1.88 -41.40
N ASP A 50 -10.59 -1.62 -41.95
CA ASP A 50 -9.60 -2.66 -42.21
C ASP A 50 -9.17 -3.39 -40.92
N PRO A 51 -9.05 -4.72 -40.92
CA PRO A 51 -8.73 -5.52 -39.73
C PRO A 51 -7.26 -5.45 -39.28
N GLU A 52 -6.51 -4.40 -39.64
CA GLU A 52 -5.13 -4.23 -39.19
C GLU A 52 -5.07 -4.09 -37.65
N PHE A 53 -4.21 -4.90 -37.03
CA PHE A 53 -4.02 -4.90 -35.57
C PHE A 53 -3.41 -3.58 -35.11
N LEU A 54 -4.24 -2.68 -34.58
CA LEU A 54 -3.78 -1.44 -33.99
C LEU A 54 -3.21 -1.67 -32.58
N PRO A 55 -2.14 -0.95 -32.19
CA PRO A 55 -1.60 -1.01 -30.85
C PRO A 55 -2.60 -0.41 -29.86
N ALA A 56 -3.32 -1.27 -29.14
CA ALA A 56 -4.24 -0.89 -28.06
C ALA A 56 -3.53 -1.05 -26.71
N PRO A 57 -3.03 0.02 -26.07
CA PRO A 57 -2.51 -0.06 -24.70
C PRO A 57 -3.62 -0.40 -23.71
N GLN A 58 -3.54 -1.59 -23.10
CA GLN A 58 -4.60 -2.12 -22.22
C GLN A 58 -4.49 -1.66 -20.74
N ASP A 59 -3.32 -1.15 -20.30
CA ASP A 59 -3.10 -0.70 -18.92
C ASP A 59 -2.17 0.53 -18.86
N VAL A 60 -2.70 1.71 -19.18
CA VAL A 60 -1.91 2.95 -19.13
C VAL A 60 -1.71 3.40 -17.69
N LYS A 61 -0.46 3.39 -17.21
CA LYS A 61 -0.08 3.92 -15.88
C LYS A 61 -0.48 5.40 -15.75
N LYS A 62 -0.96 5.81 -14.57
CA LYS A 62 -1.21 7.23 -14.23
C LYS A 62 0.05 8.04 -14.58
N HIS A 63 -0.12 9.13 -15.35
CA HIS A 63 0.92 9.97 -15.99
C HIS A 63 1.37 9.60 -17.42
N CYS A 64 1.00 8.44 -17.97
CA CYS A 64 1.33 8.06 -19.37
C CYS A 64 0.20 8.29 -20.38
N GLU A 65 -0.93 8.87 -19.96
CA GLU A 65 -2.16 9.05 -20.74
C GLU A 65 -1.97 9.84 -22.04
N LEU A 66 -1.13 10.88 -22.03
CA LEU A 66 -0.87 11.70 -23.23
C LEU A 66 0.00 11.00 -24.26
N SER A 67 0.94 10.18 -23.79
CA SER A 67 1.77 9.35 -24.67
C SER A 67 0.94 8.24 -25.30
N ALA A 68 0.08 7.59 -24.51
CA ALA A 68 -0.87 6.62 -25.01
C ALA A 68 -1.83 7.23 -26.04
N PHE A 69 -2.38 8.43 -25.77
CA PHE A 69 -3.23 9.15 -26.71
C PHE A 69 -2.51 9.51 -28.02
N SER A 70 -1.25 9.95 -27.94
CA SER A 70 -0.42 10.22 -29.13
C SER A 70 -0.15 8.95 -29.95
N CYS A 71 0.04 7.81 -29.29
CA CYS A 71 0.16 6.49 -29.92
C CYS A 71 -1.11 6.15 -30.73
N PHE A 72 -2.28 6.39 -30.14
CA PHE A 72 -3.57 6.20 -30.83
C PHE A 72 -3.76 7.15 -32.02
N GLN A 73 -3.37 8.42 -31.92
CA GLN A 73 -3.49 9.35 -33.07
C GLN A 73 -2.58 8.98 -34.24
N LYS A 74 -1.51 8.24 -34.00
CA LYS A 74 -0.58 7.74 -35.02
C LYS A 74 -1.01 6.39 -35.62
N ALA A 75 -2.05 5.77 -35.09
CA ALA A 75 -2.58 4.51 -35.60
C ALA A 75 -3.10 4.67 -37.04
N GLN A 76 -2.81 3.68 -37.89
CA GLN A 76 -3.28 3.65 -39.28
C GLN A 76 -4.69 3.08 -39.33
N LEU A 77 -5.70 3.92 -39.08
CA LEU A 77 -7.09 3.60 -39.42
C LEU A 77 -7.32 3.90 -40.90
N LYS A 78 -7.80 2.90 -41.64
CA LYS A 78 -8.19 3.00 -43.06
C LYS A 78 -9.61 2.43 -43.24
N PRO A 79 -10.46 3.07 -44.06
CA PRO A 79 -11.74 2.48 -44.47
C PRO A 79 -11.51 1.36 -45.48
N ALA A 80 -12.23 0.25 -45.32
CA ALA A 80 -12.15 -0.90 -46.22
C ALA A 80 -12.84 -0.66 -47.58
N ASN A 81 -13.83 0.25 -47.62
CA ASN A 81 -14.67 0.49 -48.81
C ASN A 81 -14.69 1.99 -49.22
N THR A 82 -14.66 2.26 -50.53
CA THR A 82 -14.56 3.64 -51.11
C THR A 82 -15.92 4.35 -51.32
N GLY A 83 -17.03 3.81 -50.79
CA GLY A 83 -18.38 4.38 -50.93
C GLY A 83 -18.64 5.60 -50.04
N ASP A 84 -19.90 6.06 -49.96
CA ASP A 84 -20.29 7.23 -49.15
C ASP A 84 -19.96 7.08 -47.65
N ASN A 85 -19.98 5.84 -47.14
CA ASN A 85 -19.55 5.52 -45.78
C ASN A 85 -18.04 5.71 -45.61
N GLY A 86 -17.23 5.41 -46.64
CA GLY A 86 -15.78 5.64 -46.63
C GLY A 86 -15.43 7.11 -46.45
N LYS A 87 -16.12 8.02 -47.15
CA LYS A 87 -15.93 9.48 -47.00
C LYS A 87 -16.28 9.97 -45.58
N LYS A 88 -17.36 9.44 -45.00
CA LYS A 88 -17.76 9.75 -43.61
C LYS A 88 -16.73 9.23 -42.61
N ILE A 89 -16.24 8.00 -42.80
CA ILE A 89 -15.20 7.39 -41.97
C ILE A 89 -13.91 8.21 -42.06
N ASP A 90 -13.50 8.65 -43.26
CA ASP A 90 -12.33 9.50 -43.44
C ASP A 90 -12.46 10.84 -42.71
N ASP A 91 -13.64 11.45 -42.72
CA ASP A 91 -13.88 12.69 -41.99
C ASP A 91 -13.87 12.50 -40.47
N LEU A 92 -14.38 11.36 -39.98
CA LEU A 92 -14.27 10.97 -38.56
C LEU A 92 -12.80 10.68 -38.17
N ILE A 93 -12.03 10.01 -39.03
CA ILE A 93 -10.59 9.76 -38.83
C ILE A 93 -9.82 11.08 -38.81
N LYS A 94 -10.12 12.01 -39.72
CA LYS A 94 -9.53 13.37 -39.71
C LYS A 94 -9.87 14.11 -38.42
N ARG A 95 -11.11 14.00 -37.93
CA ARG A 95 -11.50 14.56 -36.62
C ARG A 95 -10.70 13.92 -35.49
N LEU A 96 -10.53 12.61 -35.46
CA LEU A 96 -9.74 11.88 -34.45
C LEU A 96 -8.26 12.29 -34.42
N LYS A 97 -7.64 12.49 -35.60
CA LYS A 97 -6.22 12.85 -35.74
C LYS A 97 -5.88 14.31 -35.42
N ARG A 98 -6.88 15.20 -35.20
CA ARG A 98 -6.61 16.60 -34.82
C ARG A 98 -5.99 16.69 -33.42
N LYS A 99 -4.92 17.50 -33.30
CA LYS A 99 -4.19 17.71 -32.05
C LYS A 99 -5.06 18.34 -30.96
N LEU A 100 -4.83 17.97 -29.71
CA LEU A 100 -5.49 18.58 -28.56
C LEU A 100 -5.01 20.04 -28.36
N PRO A 101 -5.89 20.96 -27.93
CA PRO A 101 -5.49 22.31 -27.54
C PRO A 101 -4.42 22.27 -26.45
N PRO A 102 -3.37 23.11 -26.54
CA PRO A 102 -2.29 23.12 -25.55
C PRO A 102 -2.80 23.56 -24.18
N THR A 103 -2.31 22.91 -23.13
CA THR A 103 -2.50 23.40 -21.75
C THR A 103 -1.57 24.59 -21.50
N ASN A 104 -1.94 25.47 -20.58
CA ASN A 104 -1.11 26.63 -20.20
C ASN A 104 0.30 26.20 -19.70
N ALA A 105 0.46 24.95 -19.23
CA ALA A 105 1.76 24.35 -18.89
C ALA A 105 2.64 24.01 -20.11
N GLY A 106 2.05 23.59 -21.24
CA GLY A 106 2.77 23.22 -22.46
C GLY A 106 3.30 24.41 -23.28
N LYS A 107 2.75 25.62 -23.08
CA LYS A 107 3.28 26.85 -23.72
C LYS A 107 4.67 27.24 -23.20
N ARG A 108 5.04 26.83 -21.97
CA ARG A 108 6.38 27.07 -21.42
C ARG A 108 7.46 26.20 -22.07
N GLN A 109 7.15 24.93 -22.36
CA GLN A 109 8.10 23.96 -22.96
C GLN A 109 8.38 24.21 -24.45
N LYS A 110 7.43 24.81 -25.19
CA LYS A 110 7.59 25.06 -26.63
C LYS A 110 8.64 26.14 -26.98
N ARG A 111 9.08 26.94 -26.01
CA ARG A 111 10.14 27.95 -26.21
C ARG A 111 11.56 27.39 -26.06
N GLU A 112 11.74 26.16 -25.58
CA GLU A 112 13.07 25.54 -25.37
C GLU A 112 13.51 24.59 -26.49
N LEU A 113 12.70 24.38 -27.52
CA LEU A 113 12.97 23.41 -28.59
C LEU A 113 12.87 24.06 -29.98
N GLU A 114 13.73 25.03 -30.25
CA GLU A 114 14.14 25.37 -31.61
C GLU A 114 15.66 25.41 -31.68
N ALA A 115 16.27 24.23 -31.91
CA ALA A 115 17.49 24.08 -32.69
C ALA A 115 17.75 22.59 -32.99
N ALA A 116 18.05 22.32 -34.26
CA ALA A 116 18.68 21.13 -34.87
C ALA A 116 17.77 20.01 -35.44
N PRO A 117 18.11 19.51 -36.65
CA PRO A 117 17.26 18.63 -37.46
C PRO A 117 17.40 17.16 -37.11
N VAL A 118 16.35 16.45 -37.48
CA VAL A 118 16.00 15.07 -37.15
C VAL A 118 16.67 14.12 -38.14
N ASP A 119 17.57 13.27 -37.65
CA ASP A 119 17.66 11.87 -38.07
C ASP A 119 18.30 11.04 -36.96
N SER A 120 17.69 9.89 -36.66
CA SER A 120 17.97 8.98 -35.53
C SER A 120 17.47 9.42 -34.14
N ALA A 121 16.16 9.36 -33.93
CA ALA A 121 15.60 9.32 -32.57
C ALA A 121 14.55 8.23 -32.47
N ALA A 122 15.02 6.98 -32.48
CA ALA A 122 14.27 5.87 -31.94
C ALA A 122 14.11 6.09 -30.42
N VAL A 123 12.86 6.26 -29.99
CA VAL A 123 12.29 6.02 -28.66
C VAL A 123 13.28 5.96 -27.48
N THR A 124 13.36 7.00 -26.66
CA THR A 124 14.17 7.00 -25.42
C THR A 124 13.33 7.18 -24.15
N THR A 125 12.33 6.32 -23.92
CA THR A 125 12.01 5.97 -22.52
C THR A 125 13.00 4.89 -22.08
N PRO A 126 13.62 4.97 -20.88
CA PRO A 126 14.65 4.02 -20.50
C PRO A 126 14.05 2.64 -20.26
N GLN A 127 14.02 1.82 -21.32
CA GLN A 127 13.89 0.38 -21.20
C GLN A 127 15.31 -0.17 -21.01
N ASN A 128 15.49 -1.05 -20.00
CA ASN A 128 16.74 -1.73 -19.56
C ASN A 128 17.57 -1.03 -18.47
N GLU A 129 18.68 -1.65 -18.06
CA GLU A 129 19.68 -1.17 -17.08
C GLU A 129 20.55 -0.02 -17.62
N TYR A 130 19.94 1.01 -18.21
CA TYR A 130 20.66 2.11 -18.87
C TYR A 130 21.68 2.81 -17.96
N ILE A 131 21.43 2.90 -16.64
CA ILE A 131 22.36 3.47 -15.66
C ILE A 131 23.60 2.57 -15.51
N GLU A 132 23.42 1.25 -15.49
CA GLU A 132 24.54 0.32 -15.40
C GLU A 132 25.30 0.22 -16.73
N LEU A 133 24.59 0.24 -17.86
CA LEU A 133 25.19 0.32 -19.19
C LEU A 133 26.00 1.60 -19.35
N HIS A 134 25.48 2.75 -18.90
CA HIS A 134 26.22 4.01 -18.90
C HIS A 134 27.45 3.93 -17.98
N ARG A 135 27.35 3.30 -16.80
CA ARG A 135 28.50 3.10 -15.92
C ARG A 135 29.53 2.11 -16.51
N LYS A 136 29.10 1.10 -17.25
CA LYS A 136 29.98 0.14 -17.94
C LYS A 136 30.67 0.81 -19.15
N GLY A 137 29.95 1.66 -19.89
CA GLY A 137 30.46 2.34 -21.07
C GLY A 137 31.32 3.56 -20.77
N TYR A 138 30.90 4.41 -19.85
CA TYR A 138 31.56 5.70 -19.53
C TYR A 138 32.21 5.73 -18.14
N GLY A 139 32.05 4.69 -17.33
CA GLY A 139 32.59 4.63 -15.98
C GLY A 139 31.77 5.43 -14.95
N TYR A 140 32.38 5.62 -13.79
CA TYR A 140 31.87 6.52 -12.76
C TYR A 140 32.47 7.92 -12.95
N HIS A 141 31.85 8.91 -12.33
CA HIS A 141 32.47 10.23 -12.18
C HIS A 141 33.84 10.10 -11.50
N LEU A 142 34.85 10.86 -11.96
CA LEU A 142 36.26 10.72 -11.54
C LEU A 142 36.42 10.71 -10.01
N ASP A 143 35.74 11.62 -9.30
CA ASP A 143 35.82 11.73 -7.84
C ASP A 143 34.92 10.76 -7.06
N TYR A 144 34.18 9.87 -7.73
CA TYR A 144 33.15 9.05 -7.08
C TYR A 144 33.72 8.20 -5.96
N HIS A 145 34.82 7.48 -6.22
CA HIS A 145 35.47 6.60 -5.26
C HIS A 145 36.09 7.39 -4.10
N GLU A 146 36.67 8.55 -4.41
CA GLU A 146 37.20 9.45 -3.39
C GLU A 146 36.13 9.94 -2.42
N LYS A 147 35.00 10.42 -2.96
CA LYS A 147 33.86 10.94 -2.20
C LYS A 147 33.23 9.81 -1.37
N LYS A 148 33.09 8.62 -1.95
CA LYS A 148 32.56 7.44 -1.25
C LYS A 148 33.43 7.04 -0.06
N ARG A 149 34.74 6.89 -0.26
CA ARG A 149 35.73 6.62 0.80
C ARG A 149 35.68 7.68 1.91
N LYS A 150 35.70 8.97 1.55
CA LYS A 150 35.62 10.08 2.51
C LYS A 150 34.29 10.07 3.29
N LYS A 151 33.17 9.68 2.65
CA LYS A 151 31.85 9.56 3.29
C LYS A 151 31.80 8.40 4.29
N GLU A 152 32.27 7.21 3.91
CA GLU A 152 32.33 6.03 4.78
C GLU A 152 33.23 6.28 6.00
N SER A 153 34.38 6.93 5.80
CA SER A 153 35.28 7.33 6.90
C SER A 153 34.61 8.32 7.88
N ARG A 154 33.86 9.32 7.36
CA ARG A 154 33.17 10.32 8.19
C ARG A 154 31.92 9.77 8.91
N GLU A 155 31.36 8.65 8.46
CA GLU A 155 30.11 8.10 8.99
C GLU A 155 30.20 7.79 10.49
N VAL A 156 31.36 7.33 10.97
CA VAL A 156 31.59 7.04 12.40
C VAL A 156 31.44 8.30 13.25
N HIS A 157 32.02 9.43 12.82
CA HIS A 157 31.92 10.70 13.53
C HIS A 157 30.52 11.30 13.43
N GLU A 158 29.91 11.28 12.24
CA GLU A 158 28.54 11.77 12.03
C GLU A 158 27.53 10.98 12.86
N ARG A 159 27.72 9.66 13.00
CA ARG A 159 26.90 8.81 13.85
C ARG A 159 27.00 9.18 15.34
N SER A 160 28.22 9.40 15.83
CA SER A 160 28.45 9.84 17.21
C SER A 160 27.83 11.22 17.46
N LYS A 161 28.00 12.14 16.51
CA LYS A 161 27.42 13.49 16.56
C LYS A 161 25.89 13.46 16.56
N LYS A 162 25.27 12.62 15.71
CA LYS A 162 23.82 12.40 15.70
C LYS A 162 23.34 11.85 17.04
N ALA A 163 24.03 10.86 17.61
CA ALA A 163 23.65 10.32 18.92
C ALA A 163 23.69 11.38 20.04
N LYS A 164 24.63 12.34 20.00
CA LYS A 164 24.74 13.41 21.00
C LYS A 164 23.80 14.59 20.77
N LYS A 165 23.54 14.96 19.51
CA LYS A 165 22.78 16.17 19.14
C LYS A 165 21.28 15.93 18.99
N MET A 166 20.86 14.70 18.68
CA MET A 166 19.44 14.40 18.49
C MET A 166 18.73 14.44 19.85
N THR A 167 17.57 15.07 19.90
CA THR A 167 16.77 15.23 21.12
C THR A 167 15.35 14.67 20.95
N GLY A 168 14.69 14.36 22.06
CA GLY A 168 13.32 13.84 22.10
C GLY A 168 13.12 12.51 21.36
N LEU A 169 11.97 12.36 20.70
CA LEU A 169 11.60 11.13 19.99
C LEU A 169 12.61 10.69 18.92
N LYS A 170 13.30 11.64 18.28
CA LYS A 170 14.29 11.31 17.26
C LYS A 170 15.54 10.67 17.89
N ALA A 171 15.90 11.06 19.11
CA ALA A 171 16.97 10.42 19.87
C ALA A 171 16.60 8.99 20.24
N GLU A 172 15.39 8.78 20.76
CA GLU A 172 14.88 7.45 21.12
C GLU A 172 14.85 6.49 19.93
N LEU A 173 14.37 6.95 18.77
CA LEU A 173 14.36 6.16 17.54
C LEU A 173 15.78 5.80 17.10
N CYS A 174 16.72 6.76 17.16
CA CYS A 174 18.13 6.52 16.86
C CYS A 174 18.72 5.44 17.79
N HIS A 175 18.46 5.50 19.10
CA HIS A 175 18.94 4.49 20.05
C HIS A 175 18.30 3.12 19.84
N LYS A 176 16.99 3.05 19.55
CA LYS A 176 16.28 1.81 19.23
C LYS A 176 16.84 1.14 17.98
N GLN A 177 17.07 1.90 16.91
CA GLN A 177 17.71 1.39 15.68
C GLN A 177 19.11 0.86 15.97
N ARG A 178 19.94 1.61 16.72
CA ARG A 178 21.29 1.17 17.11
C ARG A 178 21.31 -0.08 17.96
N HIS A 179 20.36 -0.22 18.87
CA HIS A 179 20.24 -1.41 19.69
C HIS A 179 19.89 -2.65 18.84
N ALA A 180 18.96 -2.51 17.90
CA ALA A 180 18.58 -3.57 16.97
C ALA A 180 19.76 -4.00 16.07
N GLU A 181 20.47 -3.04 15.47
CA GLU A 181 21.67 -3.32 14.66
C GLU A 181 22.77 -4.02 15.47
N LYS A 182 23.01 -3.59 16.71
CA LYS A 182 24.00 -4.24 17.60
C LYS A 182 23.60 -5.68 17.90
N ILE A 183 22.33 -5.94 18.14
CA ILE A 183 21.84 -7.31 18.37
C ILE A 183 22.00 -8.15 17.10
N GLN A 184 21.63 -7.61 15.94
CA GLN A 184 21.78 -8.32 14.67
C GLN A 184 23.24 -8.66 14.41
N MET A 185 24.15 -7.71 14.58
CA MET A 185 25.59 -7.94 14.42
C MET A 185 26.15 -8.93 15.44
N LYS A 186 25.73 -8.85 16.71
CA LYS A 186 26.13 -9.85 17.72
C LYS A 186 25.65 -11.25 17.34
N LYS A 187 24.43 -11.38 16.81
CA LYS A 187 23.88 -12.65 16.34
C LYS A 187 24.65 -13.17 15.12
N THR A 188 24.97 -12.33 14.13
CA THR A 188 25.71 -12.76 12.94
C THR A 188 27.14 -13.17 13.27
N VAL A 189 27.83 -12.42 14.15
CA VAL A 189 29.16 -12.78 14.66
C VAL A 189 29.10 -14.11 15.40
N LYS A 190 28.17 -14.28 16.34
CA LYS A 190 27.99 -15.54 17.09
C LYS A 190 27.66 -16.73 16.17
N MET A 191 26.85 -16.51 15.14
CA MET A 191 26.54 -17.55 14.15
C MET A 191 27.77 -17.92 13.30
N ARG A 192 28.60 -16.94 12.94
CA ARG A 192 29.85 -17.16 12.20
C ARG A 192 30.89 -17.89 13.06
N GLU A 193 31.11 -17.46 14.30
CA GLU A 193 31.99 -18.12 15.26
C GLU A 193 31.60 -19.60 15.44
N LYS A 194 30.31 -19.86 15.68
CA LYS A 194 29.78 -21.23 15.81
C LYS A 194 29.95 -22.08 14.55
N ARG A 195 29.90 -21.49 13.36
CA ARG A 195 30.18 -22.22 12.10
C ARG A 195 31.66 -22.61 11.98
N HIS A 196 32.57 -21.76 12.43
CA HIS A 196 34.01 -22.03 12.39
C HIS A 196 34.40 -23.11 13.42
N THR A 197 33.78 -23.11 14.60
CA THR A 197 33.92 -24.16 15.60
C THR A 197 32.91 -25.29 15.35
N LYS A 198 33.20 -26.21 14.45
CA LYS A 198 32.42 -27.46 14.36
C LYS A 198 32.77 -28.33 15.57
N GLN A 199 32.13 -28.09 16.71
CA GLN A 199 32.14 -29.08 17.78
C GLN A 199 31.34 -30.27 17.28
N LYS A 200 32.01 -31.41 17.10
CA LYS A 200 31.32 -32.69 16.99
C LYS A 200 30.71 -32.94 18.37
N ASN A 201 29.39 -33.08 18.42
CA ASN A 201 28.75 -33.57 19.64
C ASN A 201 29.12 -35.06 19.72
N ASP A 202 30.07 -35.42 20.58
CA ASP A 202 30.51 -36.81 20.79
C ASP A 202 29.56 -37.61 21.70
N GLU A 203 28.40 -37.04 22.07
CA GLU A 203 27.35 -37.75 22.82
C GLU A 203 26.48 -38.58 21.87
N LYS A 204 26.63 -39.92 21.93
CA LYS A 204 25.88 -40.88 21.09
C LYS A 204 24.35 -40.85 21.29
N THR A 205 23.84 -40.37 22.43
CA THR A 205 22.40 -40.10 22.59
C THR A 205 22.18 -39.05 23.70
N PRO A 206 21.74 -37.81 23.39
CA PRO A 206 21.43 -36.83 24.43
C PRO A 206 20.23 -37.30 25.26
N GLN A 207 20.30 -37.10 26.58
CA GLN A 207 19.26 -37.48 27.53
C GLN A 207 17.99 -36.62 27.28
N GLY A 208 17.11 -37.10 26.41
CA GLY A 208 15.98 -36.33 25.87
C GLY A 208 15.52 -36.72 24.46
N ALA A 209 16.12 -37.76 23.84
CA ALA A 209 15.67 -38.29 22.56
C ALA A 209 14.20 -38.76 22.65
N ALA A 210 13.32 -38.06 21.92
CA ALA A 210 11.94 -38.47 21.70
C ALA A 210 11.83 -39.14 20.33
N PRO A 211 10.90 -40.09 20.14
CA PRO A 211 10.60 -40.65 18.82
C PRO A 211 10.25 -39.55 17.80
N ALA A 212 10.54 -39.78 16.51
CA ALA A 212 10.37 -38.77 15.45
C ALA A 212 8.97 -38.13 15.41
N TYR A 213 7.92 -38.91 15.69
CA TYR A 213 6.52 -38.46 15.75
C TYR A 213 6.18 -37.58 16.97
N LEU A 214 7.13 -37.39 17.90
CA LEU A 214 7.03 -36.56 19.11
C LEU A 214 8.01 -35.37 19.11
N LEU A 215 8.91 -35.25 18.11
CA LEU A 215 9.95 -34.21 18.05
C LEU A 215 9.39 -32.79 17.89
N ASP A 216 8.34 -32.61 17.07
CA ASP A 216 7.72 -31.31 16.81
C ASP A 216 6.71 -30.88 17.90
N ARG A 217 6.45 -31.77 18.87
CA ARG A 217 5.73 -31.43 20.10
C ARG A 217 6.74 -30.94 21.14
N GLU A 218 7.43 -29.84 20.86
CA GLU A 218 8.47 -29.28 21.72
C GLU A 218 7.95 -29.00 23.16
N GLY A 219 8.22 -29.93 24.07
CA GLY A 219 8.14 -29.68 25.50
C GLY A 219 9.33 -28.84 25.93
N GLN A 220 9.08 -27.67 26.52
CA GLN A 220 10.08 -26.84 27.19
C GLN A 220 11.07 -27.70 28.00
N SER A 221 12.37 -27.44 27.81
CA SER A 221 13.47 -28.17 28.45
C SER A 221 13.27 -28.37 29.96
N ARG A 222 13.13 -29.65 30.36
CA ARG A 222 12.65 -30.05 31.71
C ARG A 222 13.61 -29.74 32.86
N ALA A 223 14.87 -29.39 32.60
CA ALA A 223 15.87 -29.19 33.65
C ALA A 223 15.57 -27.97 34.56
N LYS A 224 14.98 -26.89 34.03
CA LYS A 224 14.44 -25.76 34.84
C LYS A 224 12.99 -25.96 35.28
N VAL A 225 12.32 -26.98 34.73
CA VAL A 225 10.92 -27.30 35.01
C VAL A 225 10.80 -28.21 36.23
N LEU A 226 11.81 -29.01 36.61
CA LEU A 226 11.74 -29.89 37.79
C LEU A 226 11.71 -29.14 39.13
N SER A 227 12.58 -28.15 39.33
CA SER A 227 12.58 -27.32 40.55
C SER A 227 11.35 -26.40 40.62
N ASN A 228 10.90 -25.89 39.47
CA ASN A 228 9.61 -25.21 39.36
C ASN A 228 8.42 -26.17 39.51
N MET A 229 8.50 -27.44 39.09
CA MET A 229 7.44 -28.45 39.18
C MET A 229 7.21 -28.92 40.60
N ILE A 230 8.23 -28.98 41.45
CA ILE A 230 8.05 -29.31 42.88
C ILE A 230 7.32 -28.13 43.55
N LYS A 231 7.78 -26.90 43.32
CA LYS A 231 7.09 -25.67 43.77
C LYS A 231 5.68 -25.53 43.17
N GLN A 232 5.49 -25.96 41.92
CA GLN A 232 4.19 -25.98 41.24
C GLN A 232 3.32 -27.16 41.64
N LYS A 233 3.85 -28.33 42.04
CA LYS A 233 3.08 -29.48 42.58
C LYS A 233 2.50 -29.13 43.93
N TRP A 234 3.29 -28.46 44.78
CA TRP A 234 2.83 -27.93 46.06
C TRP A 234 1.78 -26.84 45.86
N LYS A 235 1.96 -25.94 44.87
CA LYS A 235 0.89 -25.01 44.45
C LYS A 235 -0.32 -25.70 43.79
N LYS A 236 -0.15 -26.79 43.02
CA LYS A 236 -1.20 -27.50 42.25
C LYS A 236 -2.18 -28.27 43.14
N LYS A 237 -1.73 -28.82 44.29
CA LYS A 237 -2.64 -29.51 45.22
C LYS A 237 -3.75 -28.58 45.75
N ALA A 238 -3.47 -27.27 45.83
CA ALA A 238 -4.43 -26.20 46.19
C ALA A 238 -4.94 -25.38 44.98
N ARG A 239 -4.60 -25.74 43.74
CA ARG A 239 -4.86 -24.97 42.51
C ARG A 239 -5.38 -25.79 41.32
N LYS A 240 -5.76 -27.05 41.50
CA LYS A 240 -6.18 -27.92 40.39
C LYS A 240 -7.43 -27.38 39.65
N TRP A 241 -8.25 -26.59 40.34
CA TRP A 241 -9.42 -25.90 39.79
C TRP A 241 -9.28 -24.37 39.77
N ARG A 242 -8.08 -23.81 39.95
CA ARG A 242 -7.92 -22.35 39.93
C ARG A 242 -7.83 -21.84 38.50
N VAL A 243 -8.74 -20.92 38.20
CA VAL A 243 -8.73 -20.10 36.97
C VAL A 243 -7.38 -19.38 36.84
N PRO A 244 -6.80 -19.25 35.63
CA PRO A 244 -5.50 -18.60 35.40
C PRO A 244 -5.37 -17.20 36.00
N LEU A 245 -6.48 -16.46 36.02
CA LEU A 245 -6.63 -15.17 36.71
C LEU A 245 -7.66 -15.35 37.82
N SER A 246 -7.19 -15.65 39.04
CA SER A 246 -8.09 -15.91 40.16
C SER A 246 -8.64 -14.65 40.80
N ASN A 247 -7.86 -13.56 40.80
CA ASN A 247 -8.22 -12.31 41.45
C ASN A 247 -8.10 -11.20 40.40
N VAL A 248 -9.22 -10.59 40.06
CA VAL A 248 -9.30 -9.46 39.13
C VAL A 248 -9.54 -8.19 39.94
N GLN A 249 -8.96 -7.07 39.49
CA GLN A 249 -9.21 -5.78 40.10
C GLN A 249 -10.72 -5.46 40.05
N ALA A 250 -11.31 -5.17 41.21
CA ALA A 250 -12.70 -4.75 41.29
C ALA A 250 -12.89 -3.39 40.59
N GLN A 251 -13.93 -3.27 39.78
CA GLN A 251 -14.28 -2.01 39.12
C GLN A 251 -15.37 -1.30 39.91
N GLY A 252 -15.18 -0.01 40.15
CA GLY A 252 -16.20 0.83 40.77
C GLY A 252 -17.40 1.04 39.85
N GLU A 253 -18.60 1.15 40.40
CA GLU A 253 -19.82 1.35 39.60
C GLU A 253 -19.77 2.62 38.76
N THR A 254 -19.13 3.68 39.27
CA THR A 254 -18.96 4.96 38.57
C THR A 254 -18.11 4.84 37.30
N GLU A 255 -17.13 3.92 37.27
CA GLU A 255 -16.30 3.68 36.09
C GLU A 255 -17.05 2.88 35.01
N VAL A 256 -17.93 1.98 35.44
CA VAL A 256 -18.70 1.10 34.54
C VAL A 256 -19.95 1.78 34.01
N LEU A 257 -20.59 2.61 34.83
CA LEU A 257 -21.90 3.20 34.58
C LEU A 257 -21.84 4.73 34.55
N GLU A 258 -21.69 5.26 33.35
CA GLU A 258 -21.72 6.71 33.12
C GLU A 258 -23.14 7.25 33.23
N VAL A 259 -23.33 8.41 33.88
CA VAL A 259 -24.63 9.03 34.09
C VAL A 259 -25.06 9.84 32.86
N ILE A 260 -26.21 9.52 32.26
CA ILE A 260 -26.80 10.34 31.19
C ILE A 260 -27.85 11.29 31.76
N ARG A 261 -27.69 12.58 31.47
CA ARG A 261 -28.71 13.61 31.75
C ARG A 261 -29.68 13.77 30.58
N THR A 262 -30.97 13.82 30.88
CA THR A 262 -32.09 13.83 29.92
C THR A 262 -32.98 15.07 30.06
N GLY A 263 -33.69 15.42 28.97
CA GLY A 263 -34.58 16.59 28.86
C GLY A 263 -33.88 17.84 28.31
N LYS A 264 -34.66 18.83 27.84
CA LYS A 264 -34.14 20.09 27.25
C LYS A 264 -33.16 20.82 28.19
N ARG A 265 -33.48 20.88 29.48
CA ARG A 265 -32.64 21.49 30.52
C ARG A 265 -31.67 20.51 31.21
N LYS A 266 -31.59 19.24 30.78
CA LYS A 266 -30.70 18.18 31.33
C LYS A 266 -30.73 17.99 32.86
N LYS A 267 -31.88 18.24 33.52
CA LYS A 267 -32.00 18.10 34.99
C LYS A 267 -32.18 16.66 35.47
N LYS A 268 -32.58 15.72 34.60
CA LYS A 268 -32.94 14.35 34.98
C LYS A 268 -31.81 13.37 34.68
N ALA A 269 -31.21 12.75 35.69
CA ALA A 269 -29.99 11.93 35.59
C ALA A 269 -30.20 10.43 35.91
N TRP A 270 -31.38 9.90 35.58
CA TRP A 270 -31.79 8.55 35.97
C TRP A 270 -31.23 7.44 35.07
N LYS A 271 -30.80 7.78 33.84
CA LYS A 271 -30.25 6.85 32.86
C LYS A 271 -28.75 6.65 33.05
N ARG A 272 -28.26 5.43 32.75
CA ARG A 272 -26.85 5.04 32.82
C ARG A 272 -26.39 4.40 31.51
N THR A 273 -25.22 4.77 31.00
CA THR A 273 -24.55 4.08 29.88
C THR A 273 -23.51 3.12 30.41
N VAL A 274 -23.47 1.91 29.88
CA VAL A 274 -22.37 0.98 30.13
C VAL A 274 -21.17 1.39 29.26
N THR A 275 -20.06 1.76 29.90
CA THR A 275 -18.81 2.20 29.23
C THR A 275 -17.90 1.03 28.84
N LYS A 276 -18.04 -0.10 29.53
CA LYS A 276 -17.23 -1.30 29.28
C LYS A 276 -17.84 -2.17 28.18
N VAL A 277 -17.00 -3.03 27.62
CA VAL A 277 -17.40 -4.05 26.65
C VAL A 277 -18.47 -4.96 27.25
N CYS A 278 -19.55 -5.18 26.51
CA CYS A 278 -20.67 -6.00 26.95
C CYS A 278 -21.03 -7.06 25.91
N PHE A 279 -21.41 -8.24 26.39
CA PHE A 279 -22.06 -9.24 25.55
C PHE A 279 -23.58 -9.04 25.62
N VAL A 280 -24.23 -9.19 24.47
CA VAL A 280 -25.68 -9.06 24.34
C VAL A 280 -26.16 -10.24 23.49
N GLY A 281 -27.14 -10.99 24.01
CA GLY A 281 -27.66 -12.20 23.36
C GLY A 281 -28.21 -11.96 21.96
N VAL A 282 -28.28 -13.04 21.16
CA VAL A 282 -28.60 -12.98 19.72
C VAL A 282 -29.99 -12.37 19.44
N GLY A 283 -30.97 -12.61 20.32
CA GLY A 283 -32.33 -12.07 20.22
C GLY A 283 -32.57 -10.74 20.95
N PHE A 284 -31.54 -9.92 21.20
CA PHE A 284 -31.72 -8.68 21.96
C PHE A 284 -32.37 -7.57 21.13
N THR A 285 -33.56 -7.18 21.54
CA THR A 285 -34.26 -5.97 21.09
C THR A 285 -34.17 -4.88 22.16
N ARG A 286 -33.96 -3.63 21.77
CA ARG A 286 -33.90 -2.50 22.72
C ARG A 286 -35.29 -2.24 23.31
N LYS A 287 -35.34 -1.91 24.60
CA LYS A 287 -36.56 -1.40 25.23
C LYS A 287 -36.85 0.02 24.72
N PRO A 288 -38.11 0.47 24.71
CA PRO A 288 -38.43 1.85 24.35
C PRO A 288 -37.67 2.85 25.23
N PRO A 289 -37.24 4.02 24.70
CA PRO A 289 -36.35 4.95 25.41
C PRO A 289 -36.88 5.44 26.76
N LYS A 290 -38.19 5.45 26.98
CA LYS A 290 -38.80 5.85 28.25
C LYS A 290 -38.58 4.82 29.36
N TYR A 291 -38.42 3.54 29.02
CA TYR A 291 -38.25 2.43 29.97
C TYR A 291 -36.81 1.89 30.03
N GLU A 292 -35.94 2.31 29.09
CA GLU A 292 -34.52 1.94 29.10
C GLU A 292 -33.72 2.84 30.06
N ARG A 293 -33.37 2.29 31.24
CA ARG A 293 -32.47 2.94 32.21
C ARG A 293 -31.00 2.67 31.93
N PHE A 294 -30.64 1.41 31.69
CA PHE A 294 -29.27 0.98 31.40
C PHE A 294 -29.08 0.79 29.90
N ILE A 295 -28.27 1.65 29.30
CA ILE A 295 -28.00 1.67 27.86
C ILE A 295 -26.70 0.94 27.59
N ARG A 296 -26.78 -0.15 26.83
CA ARG A 296 -25.61 -0.88 26.31
C ARG A 296 -25.36 -0.42 24.87
N PRO A 297 -24.41 0.46 24.56
CA PRO A 297 -24.25 1.01 23.21
C PRO A 297 -23.81 -0.07 22.21
N LYS A 298 -24.29 0.00 20.96
CA LYS A 298 -24.07 -1.06 19.95
C LYS A 298 -22.58 -1.26 19.63
N GLY A 299 -21.78 -0.19 19.63
CA GLY A 299 -20.33 -0.26 19.37
C GLY A 299 -19.51 -1.02 20.42
N LEU A 300 -20.05 -1.21 21.63
CA LEU A 300 -19.41 -1.99 22.70
C LEU A 300 -19.97 -3.42 22.82
N ARG A 301 -20.88 -3.83 21.91
CA ARG A 301 -21.50 -5.16 21.92
C ARG A 301 -20.68 -6.13 21.07
N PHE A 302 -19.97 -7.04 21.72
CA PHE A 302 -19.24 -8.11 21.04
C PHE A 302 -20.09 -9.38 21.01
N LYS A 303 -20.10 -10.08 19.88
CA LYS A 303 -20.77 -11.40 19.73
C LYS A 303 -19.81 -12.57 19.88
N LYS A 304 -18.53 -12.36 19.53
CA LYS A 304 -17.46 -13.34 19.65
C LYS A 304 -16.39 -12.79 20.60
N PRO A 305 -15.73 -13.64 21.41
CA PRO A 305 -14.55 -13.21 22.15
C PRO A 305 -13.47 -12.75 21.16
N MET A 306 -12.75 -11.69 21.52
CA MET A 306 -11.52 -11.28 20.82
C MET A 306 -10.36 -12.20 21.21
#